data_AF-A0A480BTM5-F1
#
_entry.id   AF-A0A480BTM5-F1
#
_cell.length_a   1.000
_cell.length_b   1.000
_cell.length_c   1.000
_cell.angle_alpha   90.00
_cell.angle_beta   90.00
_cell.angle_gamma   90.00
#
_symmetry.space_group_name_H-M   'P 1'
#
loop_
_entity.id
_entity.type
_entity.pdbx_description
1 polymer ?
#
loop_
_entity_poly.entity_id
_entity_poly.type
_entity_poly.pdbx_seq_one_letter_code
_entity_poly.pdbx_strand_id
1 'polypeptide(L)' 'MNLHEYQAKQLFADYGIAVPQGEVADSPKAAQAAAGRIPGSRWVVKAQVHAGGRGKAGGVKLVDSPDAVAQAAEAMLG' A
#
# COMPACT_ATOMS: atom_id res chain seq x y z
N MET A 1 -10.89 9.50 -17.03
CA MET A 1 -10.88 8.24 -16.25
C MET A 1 -9.53 8.16 -15.55
N ASN A 2 -9.50 7.83 -14.26
CA ASN A 2 -8.27 7.72 -13.48
C ASN A 2 -8.02 6.26 -13.07
N LEU A 3 -6.76 5.92 -12.78
CA LEU A 3 -6.37 4.65 -12.18
C LEU A 3 -5.90 4.88 -10.74
N HIS A 4 -6.06 3.87 -9.89
CA HIS A 4 -5.37 3.82 -8.60
C HIS A 4 -3.86 3.59 -8.79
N GLU A 5 -3.06 3.94 -7.78
CA GLU A 5 -1.60 3.76 -7.80
C GLU A 5 -1.23 2.28 -8.04
N TYR A 6 -1.91 1.34 -7.38
CA TYR A 6 -1.61 -0.09 -7.55
C TYR A 6 -1.91 -0.59 -8.97
N GLN A 7 -2.96 -0.07 -9.63
CA GLN A 7 -3.32 -0.43 -11.01
C GLN A 7 -2.27 0.08 -12.00
N ALA A 8 -1.81 1.33 -11.81
CA ALA A 8 -0.73 1.88 -12.62
C ALA A 8 0.57 1.09 -12.45
N LYS A 9 0.89 0.66 -11.22
CA LYS A 9 2.06 -0.19 -10.94
C LYS A 9 1.95 -1.58 -11.58
N GLN A 10 0.77 -2.18 -11.59
CA GLN A 10 0.54 -3.44 -12.29
C GLN A 10 0.83 -3.27 -13.79
N LEU A 11 0.27 -2.22 -14.41
CA LEU A 11 0.52 -1.93 -15.82
C LEU A 11 2.01 -1.68 -16.10
N PHE A 12 2.73 -0.98 -15.22
CA PHE A 12 4.17 -0.81 -15.35
C PHE A 12 4.93 -2.13 -15.29
N ALA A 13 4.58 -3.00 -14.34
CA ALA A 13 5.19 -4.32 -14.20
C ALA A 13 4.94 -5.20 -15.44
N ASP A 14 3.73 -5.18 -16.00
CA ASP A 14 3.35 -5.93 -17.21
C ASP A 14 4.20 -5.53 -18.43
N TYR A 15 4.74 -4.30 -18.43
CA TYR A 15 5.61 -3.76 -19.48
C TYR A 15 7.10 -3.76 -19.09
N GLY A 16 7.47 -4.45 -18.00
CA GLY A 16 8.86 -4.58 -17.57
C GLY A 16 9.46 -3.32 -16.93
N ILE A 17 8.65 -2.34 -16.56
CA ILE A 17 9.10 -1.15 -15.82
C ILE A 17 9.15 -1.52 -14.33
N ALA A 18 10.32 -1.34 -13.72
CA ALA A 18 10.54 -1.67 -12.32
C ALA A 18 9.62 -0.86 -11.38
N VAL A 19 8.93 -1.56 -10.49
CA VAL A 19 8.09 -0.97 -9.43
C VAL A 19 8.41 -1.62 -8.08
N PRO A 20 8.22 -0.92 -6.96
CA PRO A 20 8.34 -1.55 -5.64
C PRO A 20 7.33 -2.70 -5.50
N GLN A 21 7.77 -3.81 -4.90
CA GLN A 21 6.88 -4.90 -4.53
C GLN A 21 5.79 -4.39 -3.58
N GLY A 22 4.56 -4.83 -3.81
CA GLY A 22 3.40 -4.39 -3.06
C GLY A 22 2.18 -5.23 -3.42
N GLU A 23 1.20 -5.23 -2.52
CA GLU A 23 -0.07 -5.93 -2.67
C GLU A 23 -1.20 -4.98 -2.26
N VAL A 24 -2.34 -5.06 -2.94
CA VAL A 24 -3.56 -4.33 -2.52
C VAL A 24 -4.22 -5.11 -1.38
N ALA A 25 -4.71 -4.39 -0.38
CA ALA A 25 -5.41 -4.98 0.76
C ALA A 25 -6.71 -4.21 1.02
N ASP A 26 -7.78 -4.94 1.25
CA ASP A 26 -9.14 -4.44 1.53
C ASP A 26 -9.53 -4.61 3.01
N SER A 27 -8.63 -5.16 3.83
CA SER A 27 -8.82 -5.33 5.27
C SER A 27 -7.48 -5.24 6.01
N PRO A 28 -7.48 -4.89 7.31
CA PRO A 28 -6.28 -4.89 8.15
C PRO A 28 -5.56 -6.26 8.15
N LYS A 29 -6.34 -7.34 8.17
CA LYS A 29 -5.82 -8.71 8.13
C LYS A 29 -5.13 -9.02 6.80
N ALA A 30 -5.71 -8.61 5.68
CA ALA A 30 -5.08 -8.77 4.36
C ALA A 30 -3.77 -7.96 4.28
N ALA A 31 -3.74 -6.74 4.83
CA ALA A 31 -2.55 -5.89 4.85
C ALA A 31 -1.41 -6.52 5.69
N GLN A 32 -1.73 -7.07 6.86
CA GLN A 32 -0.77 -7.80 7.69
C GLN A 32 -0.19 -9.03 6.96
N ALA A 33 -1.05 -9.82 6.30
CA ALA A 33 -0.62 -10.97 5.53
C ALA A 33 0.28 -10.59 4.34
N ALA A 34 -0.03 -9.49 3.65
CA ALA A 34 0.80 -8.95 2.58
C ALA A 34 2.18 -8.52 3.09
N ALA A 35 2.27 -7.89 4.26
CA ALA A 35 3.55 -7.53 4.88
C ALA A 35 4.44 -8.76 5.13
N GLY A 36 3.85 -9.91 5.50
CA GLY A 36 4.58 -11.17 5.66
C GLY A 36 5.12 -11.77 4.35
N ARG A 37 4.54 -11.40 3.19
CA ARG A 37 5.00 -11.84 1.86
C ARG A 37 6.02 -10.90 1.23
N ILE A 38 6.05 -9.63 1.65
CA ILE A 38 6.94 -8.61 1.10
C ILE A 38 8.20 -8.52 1.96
N PRO A 39 9.38 -8.91 1.45
CA PRO A 39 10.62 -8.90 2.23
C PRO A 39 11.02 -7.47 2.58
N GLY A 40 11.45 -7.26 3.82
CA GLY A 40 11.95 -5.97 4.30
C GLY A 40 11.86 -5.84 5.81
N SER A 41 12.46 -4.77 6.33
CA SER A 41 12.33 -4.36 7.73
C SER A 41 11.32 -3.23 7.94
N ARG A 42 10.78 -2.67 6.84
CA ARG A 42 9.80 -1.58 6.83
C ARG A 42 8.87 -1.68 5.64
N TRP A 43 7.64 -1.20 5.80
CA TRP A 43 6.60 -1.18 4.78
C TRP A 43 5.98 0.20 4.66
N VAL A 44 5.53 0.54 3.45
CA VAL A 44 4.77 1.77 3.19
C VAL A 44 3.31 1.41 2.97
N VAL A 45 2.44 1.79 3.90
CA VAL A 45 0.98 1.65 3.78
C VAL A 45 0.42 2.91 3.14
N LYS A 46 -0.31 2.75 2.02
CA LYS A 46 -0.83 3.88 1.24
C LYS A 46 -2.32 3.71 0.95
N ALA A 47 -3.13 4.68 1.37
CA ALA A 47 -4.52 4.80 0.97
C ALA A 47 -4.62 4.87 -0.57
N GLN A 48 -5.53 4.10 -1.14
CA GLN A 48 -5.77 4.07 -2.59
C GLN A 48 -6.96 4.97 -2.93
N VAL A 49 -6.68 6.20 -3.36
CA VAL A 49 -7.66 7.16 -3.87
C VAL A 49 -7.12 7.81 -5.14
N HIS A 50 -8.00 8.30 -6.02
CA HIS A 50 -7.60 8.99 -7.24
C HIS A 50 -6.98 10.38 -6.98
N ALA A 51 -7.31 11.00 -5.85
CA ALA A 51 -6.78 12.31 -5.49
C ALA A 51 -5.29 12.25 -5.09
N GLY A 52 -4.57 13.34 -5.37
CA GLY A 52 -3.24 13.60 -4.83
C GLY A 52 -3.26 14.00 -3.35
N GLY A 53 -2.10 14.38 -2.81
CA GLY A 53 -2.01 14.95 -1.45
C GLY A 53 -2.10 13.96 -0.28
N ARG A 54 -2.24 12.65 -0.55
CA ARG A 54 -2.36 11.58 0.45
C ARG A 54 -1.31 11.64 1.56
N GLY A 55 -0.05 11.96 1.23
CA GLY A 55 1.02 12.08 2.23
C GLY A 55 0.77 13.19 3.26
N LYS A 56 0.30 14.36 2.80
CA LYS A 56 -0.05 15.48 3.70
C LYS A 56 -1.30 15.19 4.52
N ALA A 57 -2.24 14.43 3.95
CA ALA A 57 -3.47 14.01 4.63
C ALA A 57 -3.28 12.78 5.56
N GLY A 58 -2.06 12.26 5.69
CA GLY A 58 -1.77 11.10 6.54
C GLY A 58 -2.12 9.73 5.92
N GLY A 59 -2.58 9.69 4.67
CA GLY A 59 -2.86 8.45 3.92
C GLY A 59 -1.63 7.76 3.34
N VAL A 60 -0.42 8.10 3.81
CA VAL A 60 0.84 7.40 3.52
C VAL A 60 1.61 7.27 4.82
N LYS A 61 1.92 6.03 5.23
CA LYS A 61 2.62 5.73 6.49
C LYS A 61 3.78 4.77 6.23
N LEU A 62 4.95 5.07 6.80
CA LEU A 62 6.07 4.14 6.89
C LEU A 62 6.01 3.46 8.26
N VAL A 63 6.02 2.14 8.29
CA VAL A 63 5.92 1.32 9.51
C VAL A 63 6.96 0.20 9.47
N ASP A 64 7.27 -0.39 10.61
CA ASP A 64 8.39 -1.32 10.81
C ASP A 64 8.00 -2.68 11.39
N SER A 65 6.69 -2.98 11.44
CA SER A 65 6.19 -4.32 11.79
C SER A 65 4.90 -4.67 11.04
N PRO A 66 4.60 -5.97 10.83
CA PRO A 66 3.32 -6.41 10.28
C PRO A 66 2.11 -5.92 11.11
N ASP A 67 2.23 -5.85 12.43
CA ASP A 67 1.16 -5.35 13.30
C ASP A 67 0.91 -3.86 13.07
N ALA A 68 1.97 -3.06 12.92
CA ALA A 68 1.85 -1.65 12.56
C ALA A 68 1.27 -1.46 11.14
N VAL A 69 1.48 -2.40 10.22
CA VAL A 69 0.80 -2.42 8.91
C VAL A 69 -0.70 -2.59 9.09
N ALA A 70 -1.14 -3.54 9.92
CA ALA A 70 -2.56 -3.78 10.20
C ALA A 70 -3.22 -2.53 10.82
N GLN A 71 -2.58 -1.93 11.84
CA GLN A 71 -3.08 -0.72 12.51
C GLN A 71 -3.18 0.47 11.54
N ALA A 72 -2.19 0.66 10.67
CA ALA A 72 -2.23 1.71 9.65
C ALA A 72 -3.35 1.48 8.63
N ALA A 73 -3.60 0.23 8.24
CA ALA A 73 -4.70 -0.12 7.35
C ALA A 73 -6.08 0.10 8.01
N GLU A 74 -6.24 -0.28 9.28
CA GLU A 74 -7.47 -0.06 10.05
C GLU A 74 -7.82 1.43 10.15
N ALA A 75 -6.83 2.29 10.42
CA ALA A 75 -7.04 3.74 10.45
C ALA A 75 -7.41 4.36 9.09
N MET A 76 -7.19 3.65 7.97
CA MET A 76 -7.47 4.14 6.61
C MET A 76 -8.73 3.54 5.98
N LEU A 77 -9.13 2.32 6.36
CA LEU A 77 -10.21 1.54 5.74
C LEU A 77 -11.57 1.67 6.47
N GLY A 78 -11.64 2.52 7.50
CA GLY A 78 -12.84 2.74 8.34
C GLY A 78 -14.14 2.92 7.55
#